data_AF-A0A6P5X1P8-F1
#
_entry.id   AF-A0A6P5X1P8-F1
#
_cell.length_a   1.000
_cell.length_b   1.000
_cell.length_c   1.000
_cell.angle_alpha   90.00
_cell.angle_beta   90.00
_cell.angle_gamma   90.00
#
_symmetry.space_group_name_H-M   'P 1'
#
loop_
_entity.id
_entity.type
_entity.pdbx_description
1 polymer ?
#
loop_
_entity_poly.entity_id
_entity_poly.type
_entity_poly.pdbx_seq_one_letter_code
_entity_poly.pdbx_strand_id
1 'polypeptide(L)'
;MGSLNGDNRSSFPSTLQKPEAAFHLQEGITLLLSRWHGLQMAVQNQWGGHDSFQKSQQLAADVFSWFFQSKALEIEDLENLLHESMLLSLNTEIEDGSIEEVAEQLMIMYEEYLHGNH
;
A
#
# COMPACT_ATOMS: atom_id res chain seq x y z
N MET A 1 40.10 20.98 -43.78
CA MET A 1 39.90 21.30 -42.34
C MET A 1 38.40 21.22 -42.11
N GLY A 2 37.80 20.18 -41.56
CA GLY A 2 38.23 19.25 -40.51
C GLY A 2 37.38 19.51 -39.26
N SER A 3 36.59 18.50 -38.86
CA SER A 3 35.64 18.41 -37.72
C SER A 3 34.26 19.04 -37.96
N LEU A 4 33.11 18.35 -38.07
CA LEU A 4 32.60 17.12 -37.42
C LEU A 4 32.85 17.11 -35.91
N ASN A 5 31.80 17.47 -35.15
CA ASN A 5 31.54 16.90 -33.84
C ASN A 5 30.02 16.84 -33.66
N GLY A 6 29.48 15.63 -33.73
CA GLY A 6 28.26 15.30 -33.03
C GLY A 6 28.63 14.78 -31.65
N ASP A 7 27.78 15.04 -30.67
CA ASP A 7 27.63 14.15 -29.53
C ASP A 7 26.16 14.14 -29.11
N ASN A 8 25.54 13.04 -29.53
CA ASN A 8 24.40 12.36 -28.95
C ASN A 8 24.69 12.02 -27.46
N ARG A 9 23.62 11.86 -26.67
CA ARG A 9 23.51 11.45 -25.25
C ARG A 9 23.50 12.61 -24.26
N SER A 10 22.51 12.72 -23.36
CA SER A 10 21.82 11.64 -22.66
C SER A 10 20.39 12.04 -22.31
N SER A 11 19.41 11.36 -22.93
CA SER A 11 18.20 10.98 -22.21
C SER A 11 18.68 10.21 -20.98
N PHE A 12 18.52 10.81 -19.79
CA PHE A 12 18.90 10.15 -18.56
C PHE A 12 18.03 8.90 -18.41
N PRO A 13 18.62 7.73 -18.21
CA PRO A 13 17.87 6.49 -18.14
C PRO A 13 16.98 6.52 -16.89
N SER A 14 15.68 6.25 -17.09
CA SER A 14 14.56 6.18 -16.14
C SER A 14 14.73 5.13 -15.02
N THR A 15 15.88 5.10 -14.37
CA THR A 15 16.28 4.04 -13.43
C THR A 15 16.13 4.45 -11.97
N LEU A 16 15.86 5.73 -11.69
CA LEU A 16 15.62 6.26 -10.34
C LEU A 16 14.13 6.37 -9.96
N GLN A 17 13.18 6.00 -10.82
CA GLN A 17 11.75 6.12 -10.49
C GLN A 17 11.21 4.98 -9.61
N LYS A 18 11.82 3.79 -9.67
CA LYS A 18 11.31 2.60 -8.99
C LYS A 18 11.30 2.68 -7.45
N PRO A 19 12.37 3.14 -6.77
CA PRO A 19 12.36 3.24 -5.31
C PRO A 19 11.48 4.39 -4.80
N GLU A 20 11.35 5.47 -5.56
CA GLU A 20 10.51 6.63 -5.22
C GLU A 20 9.03 6.28 -5.36
N ALA A 21 8.62 5.64 -6.46
CA ALA A 21 7.24 5.18 -6.63
C ALA A 21 6.83 4.15 -5.57
N ALA A 22 7.74 3.24 -5.19
CA ALA A 22 7.46 2.26 -4.13
C ALA A 22 7.32 2.93 -2.75
N PHE A 23 8.12 3.97 -2.48
CA PHE A 23 7.97 4.78 -1.27
C PHE A 23 6.61 5.49 -1.24
N HIS A 24 6.19 6.10 -2.36
CA HIS A 24 4.87 6.74 -2.46
C HIS A 24 3.71 5.76 -2.29
N LEU A 25 3.82 4.55 -2.85
CA LEU A 25 2.83 3.49 -2.62
C LEU A 25 2.75 3.13 -1.13
N GLN A 26 3.89 2.91 -0.47
CA GLN A 26 3.92 2.57 0.96
C GLN A 26 3.33 3.69 1.83
N GLU A 27 3.64 4.95 1.52
CA GLU A 27 3.09 6.12 2.18
C GLU A 27 1.57 6.21 1.97
N GLY A 28 1.11 5.99 0.73
CA GLY A 28 -0.30 5.99 0.37
C GLY A 28 -1.10 4.91 1.10
N ILE A 29 -0.59 3.67 1.16
CA ILE A 29 -1.20 2.56 1.92
C ILE A 29 -1.32 2.94 3.40
N THR A 30 -0.23 3.45 3.99
CA THR A 30 -0.22 3.87 5.39
C THR A 30 -1.24 4.96 5.65
N LEU A 31 -1.32 5.96 4.76
CA LEU A 31 -2.25 7.07 4.87
C LEU A 31 -3.71 6.60 4.75
N LEU A 32 -4.01 5.74 3.77
CA LEU A 32 -5.35 5.19 3.57
C LEU A 32 -5.82 4.41 4.80
N LEU A 33 -4.99 3.49 5.29
CA LEU A 33 -5.29 2.73 6.50
C LEU A 33 -5.44 3.65 7.73
N SER A 34 -4.62 4.69 7.86
CA SER A 34 -4.74 5.65 8.96
C SER A 34 -6.07 6.41 8.97
N ARG A 35 -6.77 6.48 7.83
CA ARG A 35 -8.08 7.14 7.67
C ARG A 35 -9.25 6.18 7.76
N TRP A 36 -9.00 4.87 7.77
CA TRP A 36 -10.03 3.86 7.91
C TRP A 36 -10.61 3.87 9.33
N HIS A 37 -11.89 4.21 9.44
CA HIS A 37 -12.51 4.49 10.74
C HIS A 37 -12.50 3.30 11.69
N GLY A 38 -12.77 2.09 11.18
CA GLY A 38 -12.70 0.86 11.98
C GLY A 38 -11.32 0.62 12.59
N LEU A 39 -10.26 0.83 11.80
CA LEU A 39 -8.87 0.72 12.27
C LEU A 39 -8.52 1.82 13.28
N GLN A 40 -8.93 3.06 13.05
CA GLN A 40 -8.74 4.15 14.01
C GLN A 40 -9.37 3.84 15.35
N MET A 41 -10.61 3.36 15.35
CA MET A 41 -11.34 2.97 16.56
C MET A 41 -10.63 1.84 17.29
N ALA A 42 -10.16 0.82 16.58
CA ALA A 42 -9.41 -0.29 17.17
C ALA A 42 -8.11 0.17 17.85
N VAL A 43 -7.37 1.08 17.20
CA VAL A 43 -6.12 1.63 17.74
C VAL A 43 -6.38 2.53 18.94
N GLN A 44 -7.34 3.45 18.85
CA GLN A 44 -7.65 4.41 19.92
C GLN A 44 -8.16 3.72 21.18
N ASN A 45 -8.99 2.68 21.02
CA ASN A 45 -9.54 1.93 22.14
C ASN A 45 -8.65 0.76 22.58
N GLN A 46 -7.48 0.58 21.95
CA GLN A 46 -6.55 -0.51 22.24
C GLN A 46 -7.22 -1.89 22.19
N TRP A 47 -8.12 -2.11 21.22
CA TRP A 47 -8.84 -3.38 21.09
C TRP A 47 -7.89 -4.56 20.82
N GLY A 48 -6.80 -4.32 20.09
CA GLY A 48 -5.69 -5.27 19.93
C GLY A 48 -4.69 -5.30 21.09
N GLY A 49 -4.92 -4.59 22.19
CA GLY A 49 -3.96 -4.42 23.29
C GLY A 49 -3.10 -3.15 23.18
N HIS A 50 -2.13 -3.00 24.09
CA HIS A 50 -1.28 -1.80 24.16
C HIS A 50 -0.45 -1.56 22.89
N ASP A 51 -0.21 -2.61 22.11
CA ASP A 51 0.52 -2.61 20.85
C ASP A 51 -0.39 -2.43 19.61
N SER A 52 -1.66 -2.04 19.78
CA SER A 52 -2.60 -1.83 18.66
C SER A 52 -2.06 -0.87 17.59
N PHE A 53 -1.35 0.18 17.99
CA PHE A 53 -0.69 1.10 17.05
C PHE A 53 0.49 0.46 16.29
N GLN A 54 1.20 -0.49 16.89
CA GLN A 54 2.23 -1.24 16.18
C GLN A 54 1.59 -2.23 15.21
N LYS A 55 0.48 -2.87 15.60
CA LYS A 55 -0.28 -3.78 14.74
C LYS A 55 -0.88 -3.08 13.52
N SER A 56 -1.36 -1.84 13.65
CA SER A 56 -1.84 -1.07 12.50
C SER A 56 -0.72 -0.72 11.52
N GLN A 57 0.50 -0.43 12.00
CA GLN A 57 1.67 -0.25 11.14
C GLN A 57 2.12 -1.56 10.49
N GLN A 58 2.03 -2.68 11.22
CA GLN A 58 2.32 -4.00 10.67
C GLN A 58 1.35 -4.35 9.54
N LEU A 59 0.05 -4.05 9.71
CA LEU A 59 -0.94 -4.23 8.65
C LEU A 59 -0.57 -3.47 7.38
N ALA A 60 -0.13 -2.22 7.49
CA ALA A 60 0.34 -1.44 6.33
C ALA A 60 1.54 -2.10 5.62
N ALA A 61 2.49 -2.62 6.40
CA ALA A 61 3.65 -3.34 5.86
C ALA A 61 3.25 -4.67 5.21
N ASP A 62 2.30 -5.40 5.79
CA ASP A 62 1.80 -6.68 5.28
C ASP A 62 1.06 -6.48 3.96
N VAL A 63 0.20 -5.47 3.86
CA VAL A 63 -0.48 -5.08 2.61
C VAL A 63 0.54 -4.69 1.54
N PHE A 64 1.51 -3.83 1.88
CA PHE A 64 2.57 -3.46 0.95
C PHE A 64 3.35 -4.68 0.47
N SER A 65 3.74 -5.57 1.37
CA SER A 65 4.46 -6.80 1.04
C SER A 65 3.63 -7.75 0.17
N TRP A 66 2.32 -7.86 0.45
CA TRP A 66 1.39 -8.70 -0.30
C TRP A 66 1.36 -8.31 -1.79
N PHE A 67 1.33 -7.00 -2.10
CA PHE A 67 1.36 -6.52 -3.49
C PHE A 67 2.56 -7.02 -4.31
N PHE A 68 3.71 -7.25 -3.68
CA PHE A 68 4.93 -7.69 -4.38
C PHE A 68 5.18 -9.20 -4.29
N GLN A 69 4.50 -9.91 -3.39
CA GLN A 69 4.68 -11.36 -3.19
C GLN A 69 3.62 -12.18 -3.94
N SER A 70 2.43 -11.63 -4.13
CA SER A 70 1.31 -12.32 -4.76
C SER A 70 1.51 -12.46 -6.27
N LYS A 71 1.33 -13.68 -6.78
CA LYS A 71 1.44 -13.99 -8.22
C LYS A 71 0.22 -13.55 -9.01
N ALA A 72 -0.93 -13.52 -8.35
CA ALA A 72 -2.19 -12.99 -8.83
C ALA A 72 -2.73 -12.10 -7.71
N LEU A 73 -3.10 -10.86 -8.04
CA LEU A 73 -3.67 -9.91 -7.10
C LEU A 73 -5.18 -9.99 -7.26
N GLU A 74 -5.82 -10.75 -6.39
CA GLU A 74 -7.27 -10.87 -6.33
C GLU A 74 -7.77 -10.00 -5.17
N ILE A 75 -8.84 -9.24 -5.40
CA ILE A 75 -9.40 -8.35 -4.38
C ILE A 75 -9.89 -9.13 -3.17
N GLU A 76 -10.48 -10.32 -3.39
CA GLU A 76 -10.95 -11.23 -2.34
C GLU A 76 -9.81 -11.63 -1.39
N ASP A 77 -8.61 -11.85 -1.89
CA ASP A 77 -7.42 -12.17 -1.07
C ASP A 77 -6.99 -10.97 -0.20
N LEU A 78 -7.10 -9.76 -0.74
CA LEU A 78 -6.80 -8.53 0.00
C LEU A 78 -7.87 -8.24 1.06
N GLU A 79 -9.13 -8.42 0.73
CA GLU A 79 -10.25 -8.32 1.70
C GLU A 79 -10.05 -9.30 2.84
N ASN A 80 -9.71 -10.56 2.55
CA ASN A 80 -9.40 -11.57 3.55
C ASN A 80 -8.20 -11.17 4.42
N LEU A 81 -7.12 -10.62 3.84
CA LEU A 81 -5.96 -10.12 4.60
C LEU A 81 -6.37 -9.01 5.59
N LEU A 82 -7.18 -8.05 5.13
CA LEU A 82 -7.68 -6.95 5.96
C LEU A 82 -8.61 -7.47 7.07
N HIS A 83 -9.54 -8.36 6.73
CA HIS A 83 -10.49 -8.95 7.66
C HIS A 83 -9.78 -9.72 8.77
N GLU A 84 -8.89 -10.66 8.42
CA GLU A 84 -8.13 -11.46 9.37
C GLU A 84 -7.24 -10.58 10.26
N SER A 85 -6.65 -9.52 9.71
CA SER A 85 -5.84 -8.59 10.48
C SER A 85 -6.67 -7.81 11.51
N MET A 86 -7.85 -7.33 11.10
CA MET A 86 -8.78 -6.65 12.00
C MET A 86 -9.28 -7.59 13.10
N LEU A 87 -9.68 -8.81 12.73
CA LEU A 87 -10.26 -9.79 13.64
C LEU A 87 -9.21 -10.37 14.61
N LEU A 88 -8.11 -10.90 14.08
CA LEU A 88 -7.12 -11.65 14.88
C LEU A 88 -6.13 -10.75 15.60
N SER A 89 -5.68 -9.66 14.97
CA SER A 89 -4.65 -8.79 15.57
C SER A 89 -5.25 -7.67 16.38
N LEU A 90 -6.30 -7.02 15.84
CA LEU A 90 -6.92 -5.83 16.42
C LEU A 90 -8.22 -6.13 17.18
N ASN A 91 -8.63 -7.40 17.27
CA ASN A 91 -9.83 -7.85 17.96
C ASN A 91 -11.08 -7.05 17.56
N THR A 92 -11.21 -6.79 16.25
CA THR A 92 -12.26 -5.96 15.67
C THR A 92 -12.93 -6.71 14.54
N GLU A 93 -14.23 -6.95 14.68
CA GLU A 93 -15.08 -7.45 13.61
C GLU A 93 -15.69 -6.25 12.88
N ILE A 94 -15.50 -6.18 11.56
CA ILE A 94 -16.01 -5.11 10.69
C ILE A 94 -16.95 -5.75 9.66
N GLU A 95 -18.21 -5.31 9.67
CA GLU A 95 -19.27 -5.80 8.77
C GLU A 95 -20.04 -4.63 8.11
N ASP A 96 -19.44 -3.44 8.09
CA ASP A 96 -20.06 -2.22 7.56
C ASP A 96 -19.80 -2.00 6.05
N GLY A 97 -19.11 -2.93 5.40
CA GLY A 97 -18.69 -2.84 3.99
C GLY A 97 -17.39 -2.05 3.77
N SER A 98 -16.76 -1.54 4.84
CA SER A 98 -15.56 -0.71 4.69
C SER A 98 -14.29 -1.51 4.38
N ILE A 99 -14.29 -2.83 4.61
CA ILE A 99 -13.16 -3.70 4.22
C ILE A 99 -13.03 -3.70 2.70
N GLU A 100 -14.15 -3.91 2.02
CA GLU A 100 -14.29 -3.96 0.57
C GLU A 100 -13.89 -2.60 -0.03
N GLU A 101 -14.42 -1.50 0.51
CA GLU A 101 -14.09 -0.14 0.05
C GLU A 101 -12.59 0.19 0.21
N VAL A 102 -11.95 -0.28 1.29
CA VAL A 102 -10.52 -0.07 1.52
C VAL A 102 -9.69 -0.96 0.58
N ALA A 103 -10.09 -2.22 0.38
CA ALA A 103 -9.44 -3.12 -0.55
C ALA A 103 -9.47 -2.58 -2.00
N GLU A 104 -10.63 -2.07 -2.44
CA GLU A 104 -10.78 -1.42 -3.76
C GLU A 104 -9.81 -0.24 -3.92
N GLN A 105 -9.75 0.65 -2.93
CA GLN A 105 -8.87 1.82 -2.96
C GLN A 105 -7.38 1.43 -2.98
N LEU A 106 -7.00 0.38 -2.24
CA LEU A 106 -5.64 -0.16 -2.24
C LEU A 106 -5.28 -0.73 -3.62
N MET A 107 -6.20 -1.46 -4.27
CA MET A 107 -6.00 -2.00 -5.62
C MET A 107 -5.83 -0.89 -6.66
N ILE A 108 -6.64 0.16 -6.59
CA ILE A 108 -6.52 1.35 -7.48
C ILE A 108 -5.15 2.00 -7.30
N MET A 109 -4.72 2.21 -6.06
CA MET A 109 -3.41 2.81 -5.77
C MET A 109 -2.25 1.97 -6.32
N TYR A 110 -2.37 0.64 -6.25
CA TYR A 110 -1.37 -0.24 -6.84
C TYR A 110 -1.39 -0.22 -8.38
N GLU A 111 -2.57 -0.10 -9.00
CA GLU A 111 -2.69 0.08 -10.46
C GLU A 111 -2.04 1.40 -10.91
N GLU A 112 -2.25 2.50 -10.19
CA GLU A 112 -1.58 3.78 -10.45
C GLU A 112 -0.05 3.67 -10.35
N TYR A 113 0.43 2.93 -9.34
CA TYR A 113 1.85 2.60 -9.19
C TYR A 113 2.40 1.83 -10.40
N LEU A 114 1.64 0.86 -10.95
CA LEU A 114 2.03 0.11 -12.14
C LEU A 114 2.05 0.98 -13.41
N HIS A 115 1.11 1.92 -13.52
CA HIS A 115 1.01 2.82 -14.67
C HIS A 115 1.98 4.00 -14.62
N GLY A 116 2.69 4.18 -13.50
CA GLY A 116 3.73 5.20 -13.34
C GLY A 116 3.18 6.63 -13.41
N ASN A 117 1.92 6.83 -13.06
CA ASN A 117 1.26 8.12 -13.16
C ASN A 117 1.56 8.94 -11.89
N HIS A 118 2.56 9.82 -11.99
CA HIS A 118 2.95 10.81 -10.99
C HIS A 118 2.89 12.21 -11.60
#